data_AF-A0A1L9STG8-F1
#
_entry.id   AF-A0A1L9STG8-F1
#
_cell.length_a   1.000
_cell.length_b   1.000
_cell.length_c   1.000
_cell.angle_alpha   90.00
_cell.angle_beta   90.00
_cell.angle_gamma   90.00
#
_symmetry.space_group_name_H-M   'P 1'
#
loop_
_entity.id
_entity.type
_entity.pdbx_description
1 polymer ?
#
loop_
_entity_poly.entity_id
_entity_poly.type
_entity_poly.pdbx_seq_one_letter_code
_entity_poly.pdbx_strand_id
1 'polypeptide(L)'
;MREYIKRTKKQKTETAKTTRTPTEALGTARLLERPWLGRVGDVDPFDAFPIRMEAYMMNLLDFYSTAGSQALYLIESQTAYDPIKSYWLPLAFGHAALLHSVIACAAAIASGSFHDRLAVFHLNAAIRLLNRDLEGTSSRATSDANIAVVCTVAMIEENTGYHQNWRIHMKGLRELVQLRGGLNAFISSPLILNKIQRADLCGCIETGERLYFSDDFSKFPHPHIGLDCGLSKALQTVICPNDRMTSLIARLAHTVQSLNQLCEGDDTINPTAVRTALTFLQYDMLSLECDSILSKMLRTALLQLLWTIAEKLPHKSAFGTGSNVLQLRIKSLIEQTQNEHIYCNDDGFNNFQLWVLLLAGCSTSNNPPLKNWYLSSIQSLGLSMDLCGRDWADVKGRVQSFFWVPRLYGNAFEMVWNEANCFEKHATVLPLLPK
;
A
#
# COMPACT_ATOMS: atom_id res chain seq x y z
N MET A 1 11.12 12.63 -23.52
CA MET A 1 10.00 13.62 -23.65
C MET A 1 9.13 13.50 -24.93
N ARG A 2 9.57 13.87 -26.15
CA ARG A 2 8.69 13.81 -27.36
C ARG A 2 8.16 12.39 -27.69
N GLU A 3 8.98 11.37 -27.45
CA GLU A 3 8.58 9.96 -27.57
C GLU A 3 7.59 9.50 -26.48
N TYR A 4 7.73 10.01 -25.25
CA TYR A 4 6.80 9.75 -24.14
C TYR A 4 5.38 10.30 -24.45
N ILE A 5 5.31 11.52 -24.99
CA ILE A 5 4.06 12.17 -25.39
C ILE A 5 3.37 11.41 -26.55
N LYS A 6 4.14 10.83 -27.49
CA LYS A 6 3.58 10.03 -28.59
C LYS A 6 3.00 8.69 -28.10
N ARG A 7 3.65 8.03 -27.14
CA ARG A 7 3.20 6.72 -26.60
C ARG A 7 1.90 6.85 -25.81
N THR A 8 1.77 7.89 -24.99
CA THR A 8 0.54 8.17 -24.21
C THR A 8 -0.66 8.53 -25.10
N LYS A 9 -0.45 9.17 -26.27
CA LYS A 9 -1.53 9.48 -27.22
C LYS A 9 -2.05 8.25 -27.99
N LYS A 10 -1.20 7.24 -28.27
CA LYS A 10 -1.57 6.06 -29.08
C LYS A 10 -2.44 5.05 -28.32
N GLN A 11 -2.19 4.84 -27.02
CA GLN A 11 -2.93 3.87 -26.19
C GLN A 11 -4.36 4.31 -25.81
N LYS A 12 -4.65 5.62 -25.79
CA LYS A 12 -6.01 6.17 -25.54
C LYS A 12 -7.08 5.63 -26.49
N THR A 13 -6.68 5.19 -27.68
CA THR A 13 -7.60 4.70 -28.72
C THR A 13 -7.96 3.22 -28.50
N GLU A 14 -7.20 2.46 -27.71
CA GLU A 14 -7.38 1.01 -27.53
C GLU A 14 -8.16 0.64 -26.26
N THR A 15 -8.10 1.46 -25.20
CA THR A 15 -8.74 1.19 -23.90
C THR A 15 -10.27 1.38 -23.88
N ALA A 16 -10.87 1.89 -24.96
CA ALA A 16 -12.31 2.17 -25.05
C ALA A 16 -13.19 0.92 -25.32
N LYS A 17 -12.65 -0.30 -25.31
CA LYS A 17 -13.37 -1.53 -25.68
C LYS A 17 -13.14 -2.68 -24.70
N THR A 18 -13.75 -2.67 -23.52
CA THR A 18 -14.04 -3.93 -22.79
C THR A 18 -15.18 -3.78 -21.77
N THR A 19 -15.99 -4.83 -21.69
CA THR A 19 -17.37 -4.90 -21.19
C THR A 19 -17.48 -5.09 -19.68
N ARG A 20 -18.53 -4.50 -19.07
CA ARG A 20 -18.84 -4.51 -17.63
C ARG A 20 -19.68 -5.74 -17.21
N THR A 21 -19.44 -6.24 -16.00
CA THR A 21 -20.46 -6.94 -15.18
C THR A 21 -20.54 -6.27 -13.80
N PRO A 22 -21.72 -6.20 -13.15
CA PRO A 22 -21.90 -5.46 -11.92
C PRO A 22 -21.72 -6.36 -10.69
N THR A 23 -20.85 -5.97 -9.77
CA THR A 23 -20.78 -6.54 -8.41
C THR A 23 -21.35 -5.55 -7.42
N GLU A 24 -22.19 -6.05 -6.53
CA GLU A 24 -23.04 -5.32 -5.58
C GLU A 24 -22.24 -4.39 -4.66
N ALA A 25 -22.51 -3.09 -4.78
CA ALA A 25 -21.96 -2.04 -3.93
C ALA A 25 -22.76 -1.97 -2.61
N LEU A 26 -22.17 -2.44 -1.52
CA LEU A 26 -22.68 -2.17 -0.18
C LEU A 26 -22.41 -0.70 0.20
N GLY A 27 -23.47 0.10 0.29
CA GLY A 27 -23.55 1.23 1.23
C GLY A 27 -23.30 2.66 0.74
N THR A 28 -23.15 2.94 -0.56
CA THR A 28 -22.82 4.30 -1.05
C THR A 28 -24.02 5.15 -1.50
N ALA A 29 -25.21 4.57 -1.63
CA ALA A 29 -26.40 5.30 -2.12
C ALA A 29 -26.89 6.43 -1.20
N ARG A 30 -26.52 6.45 0.10
CA ARG A 30 -27.13 7.38 1.08
C ARG A 30 -26.47 8.74 1.22
N LEU A 31 -25.29 8.99 0.64
CA LEU A 31 -24.63 10.30 0.73
C LEU A 31 -25.02 11.27 -0.41
N LEU A 32 -25.65 10.77 -1.46
CA LEU A 32 -26.11 11.57 -2.61
C LEU A 32 -27.61 11.92 -2.56
N GLU A 33 -28.38 11.35 -1.63
CA GLU A 33 -29.82 11.60 -1.44
C GLU A 33 -30.11 12.72 -0.43
N ARG A 34 -29.44 13.86 -0.53
CA ARG A 34 -29.93 15.08 0.13
C ARG A 34 -30.45 16.05 -0.92
N PRO A 35 -31.76 16.37 -0.93
CA PRO A 35 -32.32 17.32 -1.87
C PRO A 35 -31.93 18.73 -1.42
N TRP A 36 -30.91 19.31 -2.03
CA TRP A 36 -30.47 20.66 -1.70
C TRP A 36 -30.87 21.65 -2.80
N LEU A 37 -31.90 22.44 -2.46
CA LEU A 37 -32.24 23.70 -3.11
C LEU A 37 -31.14 24.74 -2.79
N GLY A 38 -30.08 24.78 -3.60
CA GLY A 38 -29.12 25.87 -3.63
C GLY A 38 -28.98 26.37 -5.07
N ARG A 39 -29.45 27.59 -5.35
CA ARG A 39 -29.42 28.18 -6.69
C ARG A 39 -28.00 28.33 -7.22
N VAL A 40 -27.88 28.10 -8.53
CA VAL A 40 -26.75 28.49 -9.39
C VAL A 40 -26.40 29.96 -9.15
N GLY A 41 -25.18 30.22 -8.66
CA GLY A 41 -24.67 31.55 -8.35
C GLY A 41 -23.30 31.45 -7.68
N ASP A 42 -22.28 31.22 -8.52
CA ASP A 42 -20.84 31.12 -8.25
C ASP A 42 -20.38 30.25 -7.07
N VAL A 43 -20.05 29.01 -7.40
CA VAL A 43 -19.35 28.05 -6.53
C VAL A 43 -17.94 28.55 -6.14
N ASP A 44 -17.40 29.51 -6.90
CA ASP A 44 -16.14 30.21 -6.66
C ASP A 44 -16.31 31.70 -7.03
N PRO A 45 -16.85 32.54 -6.13
CA PRO A 45 -17.19 33.94 -6.44
C PRO A 45 -15.97 34.84 -6.67
N PHE A 46 -14.76 34.32 -6.48
CA PHE A 46 -13.51 35.05 -6.66
C PHE A 46 -12.65 34.51 -7.82
N ASP A 47 -13.13 33.50 -8.56
CA ASP A 47 -12.37 32.79 -9.60
C ASP A 47 -10.95 32.41 -9.10
N ALA A 48 -10.88 31.96 -7.84
CA ALA A 48 -9.63 31.67 -7.14
C ALA A 48 -9.02 30.32 -7.56
N PHE A 49 -9.81 29.41 -8.14
CA PHE A 49 -9.35 28.10 -8.58
C PHE A 49 -8.76 28.13 -10.00
N PRO A 50 -7.80 27.24 -10.33
CA PRO A 50 -7.12 27.21 -11.62
C PRO A 50 -7.96 26.55 -12.71
N ILE A 51 -9.19 26.14 -12.39
CA ILE A 51 -10.21 25.57 -13.27
C ILE A 51 -11.57 26.10 -12.84
N ARG A 52 -12.51 26.18 -13.78
CA ARG A 52 -13.89 26.52 -13.47
C ARG A 52 -14.50 25.45 -12.57
N MET A 53 -14.88 25.83 -11.35
CA MET A 53 -15.44 24.91 -10.37
C MET A 53 -16.94 24.68 -10.56
N GLU A 54 -17.36 23.44 -10.33
CA GLU A 54 -18.76 23.02 -10.28
C GLU A 54 -19.11 22.54 -8.86
N ALA A 55 -20.39 22.59 -8.48
CA ALA A 55 -20.83 22.30 -7.12
C ALA A 55 -20.42 20.90 -6.65
N TYR A 56 -20.49 19.89 -7.53
CA TYR A 56 -20.05 18.53 -7.18
C TYR A 56 -18.55 18.45 -6.93
N MET A 57 -17.72 19.27 -7.59
CA MET A 57 -16.27 19.29 -7.38
C MET A 57 -15.95 19.80 -5.98
N MET A 58 -16.65 20.83 -5.52
CA MET A 58 -16.49 21.33 -4.15
C MET A 58 -16.91 20.30 -3.10
N ASN A 59 -18.03 19.59 -3.33
CA ASN A 59 -18.44 18.50 -2.45
C ASN A 59 -17.40 17.37 -2.39
N LEU A 60 -16.80 17.02 -3.53
CA LEU A 60 -15.72 16.03 -3.58
C LEU A 60 -14.47 16.51 -2.85
N LEU A 61 -14.10 17.80 -2.96
CA LEU A 61 -12.97 18.37 -2.25
C LEU A 61 -13.20 18.42 -0.74
N ASP A 62 -14.41 18.78 -0.30
CA ASP A 62 -14.80 18.75 1.11
C ASP A 62 -14.72 17.33 1.68
N PHE A 63 -15.31 16.35 0.98
CA PHE A 63 -15.18 14.94 1.31
C PHE A 63 -13.71 14.50 1.37
N TYR A 64 -12.91 14.85 0.36
CA TYR A 64 -11.51 14.46 0.31
C TYR A 64 -10.68 15.09 1.44
N SER A 65 -11.02 16.30 1.86
CA SER A 65 -10.36 16.95 2.99
C SER A 65 -10.56 16.17 4.30
N THR A 66 -11.67 15.43 4.45
CA THR A 66 -11.97 14.66 5.67
C THR A 66 -11.57 13.20 5.57
N ALA A 67 -11.82 12.56 4.43
CA ALA A 67 -11.60 11.13 4.22
C ALA A 67 -10.23 10.80 3.61
N GLY A 68 -9.61 11.74 2.89
CA GLY A 68 -8.39 11.50 2.11
C GLY A 68 -7.20 11.06 2.96
N SER A 69 -6.98 11.72 4.11
CA SER A 69 -5.89 11.37 5.01
C SER A 69 -6.07 9.97 5.62
N GLN A 70 -7.28 9.66 6.06
CA GLN A 70 -7.62 8.34 6.61
C GLN A 70 -7.52 7.20 5.57
N ALA A 71 -7.66 7.53 4.29
CA ALA A 71 -7.55 6.60 3.18
C ALA A 71 -6.10 6.39 2.71
N LEU A 72 -5.28 7.45 2.68
CA LEU A 72 -3.99 7.45 1.99
C LEU A 72 -2.76 7.59 2.90
N TYR A 73 -2.97 7.95 4.17
CA TYR A 73 -1.95 8.41 5.11
C TYR A 73 -2.18 7.79 6.50
N LEU A 74 -2.18 6.45 6.57
CA LEU A 74 -2.52 5.70 7.79
C LEU A 74 -1.73 6.17 9.03
N ILE A 75 -0.44 6.44 8.89
CA ILE A 75 0.43 6.87 9.99
C ILE A 75 0.02 8.27 10.49
N GLU A 76 -0.15 9.26 9.61
CA GLU A 76 -0.56 10.61 10.05
C GLU A 76 -1.99 10.64 10.53
N SER A 77 -2.86 9.77 10.01
CA SER A 77 -4.25 9.69 10.46
C SER A 77 -4.37 9.27 11.93
N GLN A 78 -3.28 8.83 12.57
CA GLN A 78 -3.21 8.61 14.03
C GLN A 78 -2.90 9.90 14.82
N THR A 79 -2.65 11.01 14.14
CA THR A 79 -2.17 12.28 14.69
C THR A 79 -3.06 13.45 14.26
N ALA A 80 -2.77 14.66 14.76
CA ALA A 80 -3.43 15.88 14.31
C ALA A 80 -2.92 16.41 12.95
N TYR A 81 -1.77 15.90 12.46
CA TYR A 81 -1.20 16.33 11.18
C TYR A 81 -1.94 15.69 10.01
N ASP A 82 -2.32 16.49 9.01
CA ASP A 82 -3.05 16.04 7.83
C ASP A 82 -2.33 16.53 6.55
N PRO A 83 -1.63 15.64 5.83
CA PRO A 83 -0.93 15.99 4.59
C PRO A 83 -1.88 16.47 3.48
N ILE A 84 -3.13 16.00 3.46
CA ILE A 84 -4.12 16.40 2.45
C ILE A 84 -4.44 17.87 2.60
N LYS A 85 -4.80 18.31 3.81
CA LYS A 85 -5.16 19.71 4.09
C LYS A 85 -3.96 20.64 4.09
N SER A 86 -2.85 20.22 4.70
CA SER A 86 -1.70 21.11 4.91
C SER A 86 -0.83 21.29 3.68
N TYR A 87 -0.85 20.34 2.73
CA TYR A 87 0.06 20.37 1.58
C TYR A 87 -0.63 20.11 0.24
N TRP A 88 -1.34 19.00 0.09
CA TRP A 88 -1.84 18.59 -1.23
C TRP A 88 -2.95 19.49 -1.78
N LEU A 89 -3.93 19.88 -0.95
CA LEU A 89 -4.99 20.79 -1.37
C LEU A 89 -4.44 22.20 -1.70
N PRO A 90 -3.62 22.84 -0.85
CA PRO A 90 -2.96 24.10 -1.20
C PRO A 90 -2.18 24.04 -2.52
N LEU A 91 -1.39 22.98 -2.73
CA LEU A 91 -0.64 22.80 -3.98
C LEU A 91 -1.58 22.60 -5.18
N ALA A 92 -2.68 21.86 -5.00
CA ALA A 92 -3.67 21.60 -6.04
C ALA A 92 -4.42 22.87 -6.45
N PHE A 93 -4.78 23.73 -5.50
CA PHE A 93 -5.46 25.00 -5.77
C PHE A 93 -4.60 25.99 -6.57
N GLY A 94 -3.29 25.79 -6.64
CA GLY A 94 -2.41 26.54 -7.54
C GLY A 94 -2.18 25.90 -8.91
N HIS A 95 -2.72 24.70 -9.18
CA HIS A 95 -2.31 23.91 -10.34
C HIS A 95 -3.43 23.05 -10.94
N ALA A 96 -3.97 23.47 -12.09
CA ALA A 96 -5.11 22.84 -12.77
C ALA A 96 -4.98 21.31 -12.95
N ALA A 97 -3.83 20.80 -13.41
CA ALA A 97 -3.64 19.36 -13.62
C ALA A 97 -3.72 18.58 -12.29
N LEU A 98 -3.17 19.15 -11.21
CA LEU A 98 -3.17 18.51 -9.89
C LEU A 98 -4.55 18.60 -9.26
N LEU A 99 -5.27 19.72 -9.42
CA LEU A 99 -6.64 19.85 -8.93
C LEU A 99 -7.56 18.81 -9.56
N HIS A 100 -7.50 18.62 -10.88
CA HIS A 100 -8.22 17.52 -11.53
C HIS A 100 -7.79 16.15 -10.98
N SER A 101 -6.49 15.91 -10.78
CA SER A 101 -6.02 14.64 -10.20
C SER A 101 -6.55 14.41 -8.78
N VAL A 102 -6.65 15.45 -7.96
CA VAL A 102 -7.19 15.37 -6.59
C VAL A 102 -8.69 15.08 -6.63
N ILE A 103 -9.46 15.77 -7.48
CA ILE A 103 -10.89 15.50 -7.64
C ILE A 103 -11.13 14.07 -8.15
N ALA A 104 -10.26 13.57 -9.04
CA ALA A 104 -10.33 12.18 -9.49
C ALA A 104 -10.14 11.18 -8.34
N CYS A 105 -9.13 11.41 -7.48
CA CYS A 105 -8.93 10.59 -6.27
C CYS A 105 -10.11 10.70 -5.31
N ALA A 106 -10.66 11.89 -5.11
CA ALA A 106 -11.83 12.10 -4.26
C ALA A 106 -13.04 11.30 -4.74
N ALA A 107 -13.35 11.37 -6.04
CA ALA A 107 -14.43 10.60 -6.65
C ALA A 107 -14.20 9.09 -6.54
N ALA A 108 -12.97 8.64 -6.75
CA ALA A 108 -12.62 7.22 -6.64
C ALA A 108 -12.74 6.70 -5.20
N ILE A 109 -12.30 7.47 -4.20
CA ILE A 109 -12.45 7.10 -2.78
C ILE A 109 -13.92 7.09 -2.38
N ALA A 110 -14.70 8.08 -2.81
CA ALA A 110 -16.13 8.17 -2.49
C ALA A 110 -16.93 7.01 -3.10
N SER A 111 -16.55 6.56 -4.29
CA SER A 111 -17.21 5.45 -4.99
C SER A 111 -16.61 4.08 -4.70
N GLY A 112 -15.41 4.02 -4.12
CA GLY A 112 -14.62 2.79 -3.97
C GLY A 112 -13.99 2.27 -5.26
N SER A 113 -13.95 3.06 -6.35
CA SER A 113 -13.45 2.60 -7.65
C SER A 113 -12.87 3.71 -8.52
N PHE A 114 -11.67 3.49 -9.06
CA PHE A 114 -11.09 4.36 -10.10
C PHE A 114 -11.78 4.25 -11.47
N HIS A 115 -12.71 3.30 -11.64
CA HIS A 115 -13.55 3.17 -12.84
C HIS A 115 -14.82 4.03 -12.78
N ASP A 116 -15.02 4.77 -11.68
CA ASP A 116 -16.10 5.75 -11.58
C ASP A 116 -16.00 6.80 -12.70
N ARG A 117 -17.16 7.26 -13.19
CA ARG A 117 -17.23 8.16 -14.34
C ARG A 117 -16.57 9.51 -14.05
N LEU A 118 -16.75 10.06 -12.85
CA LEU A 118 -16.15 11.33 -12.47
C LEU A 118 -14.65 11.15 -12.23
N ALA A 119 -14.24 10.07 -11.58
CA ALA A 119 -12.83 9.73 -11.41
C ALA A 119 -12.09 9.67 -12.76
N VAL A 120 -12.62 8.90 -13.71
CA VAL A 120 -12.06 8.76 -15.07
C VAL A 120 -12.07 10.10 -15.83
N PHE A 121 -13.14 10.89 -15.72
CA PHE A 121 -13.24 12.19 -16.39
C PHE A 121 -12.14 13.14 -15.92
N HIS A 122 -12.02 13.31 -14.60
CA HIS A 122 -11.04 14.20 -14.00
C HIS A 122 -9.60 13.70 -14.20
N LEU A 123 -9.34 12.39 -14.11
CA LEU A 123 -8.02 11.83 -14.40
C LEU A 123 -7.60 12.11 -15.85
N ASN A 124 -8.52 11.94 -16.80
CA ASN A 124 -8.27 12.27 -18.21
C ASN A 124 -7.99 13.78 -18.42
N ALA A 125 -8.67 14.66 -17.68
CA ALA A 125 -8.41 16.09 -17.71
C ALA A 125 -7.02 16.43 -17.14
N ALA A 126 -6.65 15.82 -16.01
CA ALA A 126 -5.33 15.95 -15.42
C ALA A 126 -4.22 15.54 -16.41
N ILE A 127 -4.36 14.40 -17.08
CA ILE A 127 -3.39 13.91 -18.08
C ILE A 127 -3.31 14.86 -19.30
N ARG A 128 -4.43 15.42 -19.77
CA ARG A 128 -4.41 16.40 -20.89
C ARG A 128 -3.63 17.65 -20.51
N LEU A 129 -3.88 18.20 -19.31
CA LEU A 129 -3.21 19.41 -18.83
C LEU A 129 -1.73 19.15 -18.53
N LEU A 130 -1.40 18.00 -17.93
CA LEU A 130 -0.02 17.55 -17.74
C LEU A 130 0.73 17.51 -19.08
N ASN A 131 0.16 16.88 -20.11
CA ASN A 131 0.82 16.81 -21.42
C ASN A 131 1.11 18.20 -22.01
N ARG A 132 0.22 19.18 -21.81
CA ARG A 132 0.47 20.57 -22.20
C ARG A 132 1.62 21.19 -21.40
N ASP A 133 1.66 20.95 -20.09
CA ASP A 133 2.73 21.45 -19.24
C ASP A 133 4.09 20.83 -19.58
N LEU A 134 4.11 19.56 -20.00
CA LEU A 134 5.32 18.85 -20.46
C LEU A 134 5.88 19.38 -21.79
N GLU A 135 5.04 20.03 -22.60
CA GLU A 135 5.45 20.72 -23.84
C GLU A 135 6.00 22.13 -23.56
N GLY A 136 5.86 22.63 -22.32
CA GLY A 136 6.28 23.96 -21.89
C GLY A 136 7.76 24.06 -21.46
N THR A 137 8.04 25.01 -20.58
CA THR A 137 9.39 25.20 -20.02
C THR A 137 9.80 24.03 -19.12
N SER A 138 11.11 23.79 -18.98
CA SER A 138 11.62 22.75 -18.08
C SER A 138 11.12 22.94 -16.63
N SER A 139 11.06 24.19 -16.15
CA SER A 139 10.55 24.52 -14.81
C SER A 139 9.07 24.18 -14.63
N ARG A 140 8.24 24.38 -15.67
CA ARG A 140 6.81 24.02 -15.64
C ARG A 140 6.63 22.50 -15.71
N ALA A 141 7.32 21.85 -16.64
CA ALA A 141 7.25 20.42 -16.87
C ALA A 141 7.66 19.62 -15.62
N THR A 142 8.69 20.07 -14.93
CA THR A 142 9.25 19.38 -13.75
C THR A 142 8.68 19.85 -12.42
N SER A 143 7.64 20.69 -12.38
CA SER A 143 7.06 21.21 -11.14
C SER A 143 6.57 20.12 -10.17
N ASP A 144 6.53 20.43 -8.86
CA ASP A 144 6.07 19.49 -7.82
C ASP A 144 4.69 18.93 -8.13
N ALA A 145 3.80 19.80 -8.61
CA ALA A 145 2.45 19.42 -9.00
C ALA A 145 2.42 18.44 -10.18
N ASN A 146 3.22 18.66 -11.23
CA ASN A 146 3.25 17.73 -12.38
C ASN A 146 3.88 16.39 -12.04
N ILE A 147 4.94 16.39 -11.24
CA ILE A 147 5.54 15.16 -10.70
C ILE A 147 4.51 14.40 -9.85
N ALA A 148 3.78 15.10 -8.99
CA ALA A 148 2.73 14.51 -8.18
C ALA A 148 1.61 13.90 -9.04
N VAL A 149 1.19 14.57 -10.13
CA VAL A 149 0.20 14.03 -11.07
C VAL A 149 0.71 12.75 -11.74
N VAL A 150 1.96 12.73 -12.24
CA VAL A 150 2.54 11.53 -12.86
C VAL A 150 2.59 10.37 -11.86
N CYS A 151 3.01 10.62 -10.61
CA CYS A 151 3.00 9.61 -9.56
C CYS A 151 1.58 9.09 -9.29
N THR A 152 0.59 9.99 -9.20
CA THR A 152 -0.81 9.59 -9.01
C THR A 152 -1.31 8.70 -10.15
N VAL A 153 -1.05 9.07 -11.40
CA VAL A 153 -1.47 8.26 -12.56
C VAL A 153 -0.79 6.90 -12.53
N ALA A 154 0.52 6.85 -12.27
CA ALA A 154 1.25 5.58 -12.15
C ALA A 154 0.62 4.66 -11.09
N MET A 155 0.35 5.17 -9.88
CA MET A 155 -0.28 4.39 -8.82
C MET A 155 -1.71 3.94 -9.17
N ILE A 156 -2.48 4.77 -9.88
CA ILE A 156 -3.83 4.38 -10.33
C ILE A 156 -3.76 3.25 -11.35
N GLU A 157 -2.89 3.36 -12.36
CA GLU A 157 -2.71 2.32 -13.38
C GLU A 157 -2.25 1.00 -12.74
N GLU A 158 -1.33 1.07 -11.78
CA GLU A 158 -0.89 -0.12 -11.04
C GLU A 158 -2.02 -0.73 -10.21
N ASN A 159 -2.72 0.08 -9.41
CA ASN A 159 -3.84 -0.37 -8.59
C ASN A 159 -5.01 -0.89 -9.42
N THR A 160 -5.12 -0.54 -10.70
CA THR A 160 -6.17 -1.05 -11.61
C THR A 160 -5.70 -2.22 -12.46
N GLY A 161 -4.48 -2.73 -12.25
CA GLY A 161 -3.91 -3.89 -12.94
C GLY A 161 -3.28 -3.58 -14.30
N TYR A 162 -3.18 -2.31 -14.69
CA TYR A 162 -2.52 -1.86 -15.92
C TYR A 162 -1.01 -1.69 -15.73
N HIS A 163 -0.33 -2.75 -15.28
CA HIS A 163 1.11 -2.77 -14.99
C HIS A 163 1.99 -2.23 -16.13
N GLN A 164 1.59 -2.48 -17.38
CA GLN A 164 2.34 -1.98 -18.54
C GLN A 164 2.27 -0.45 -18.66
N ASN A 165 1.14 0.15 -18.30
CA ASN A 165 0.97 1.60 -18.28
C ASN A 165 1.74 2.21 -17.11
N TRP A 166 1.70 1.57 -15.92
CA TRP A 166 2.54 1.94 -14.79
C TRP A 166 4.03 2.03 -15.20
N ARG A 167 4.58 1.02 -15.88
CA ARG A 167 5.97 1.05 -16.41
C ARG A 167 6.25 2.26 -17.30
N ILE A 168 5.31 2.63 -18.16
CA ILE A 168 5.45 3.79 -19.05
C ILE A 168 5.52 5.07 -18.22
N HIS A 169 4.64 5.22 -17.23
CA HIS A 169 4.65 6.36 -16.33
C HIS A 169 5.91 6.42 -15.46
N MET A 170 6.41 5.30 -14.95
CA MET A 170 7.64 5.26 -14.17
C MET A 170 8.88 5.65 -14.97
N LYS A 171 8.96 5.23 -16.24
CA LYS A 171 10.02 5.71 -17.15
C LYS A 171 9.95 7.22 -17.36
N GLY A 172 8.74 7.75 -17.60
CA GLY A 172 8.52 9.20 -17.73
C GLY A 172 8.83 9.97 -16.44
N LEU A 173 8.45 9.43 -15.28
CA LEU A 173 8.74 10.00 -13.97
C LEU A 173 10.24 10.07 -13.73
N ARG A 174 10.98 9.00 -14.04
CA ARG A 174 12.44 8.98 -13.93
C ARG A 174 13.09 10.05 -14.81
N GLU A 175 12.63 10.25 -16.05
CA GLU A 175 13.09 11.34 -16.91
C GLU A 175 12.85 12.72 -16.26
N LEU A 176 11.66 12.96 -15.71
CA LEU A 176 11.30 14.23 -15.07
C LEU A 176 12.13 14.52 -13.81
N VAL A 177 12.33 13.50 -12.97
CA VAL A 177 13.17 13.61 -11.76
C VAL A 177 14.61 13.95 -12.15
N GLN A 178 15.16 13.30 -13.17
CA GLN A 178 16.51 13.60 -13.64
C GLN A 178 16.64 15.00 -14.24
N LEU A 179 15.66 15.44 -15.04
CA LEU A 179 15.62 16.80 -15.58
C LEU A 179 15.57 17.88 -14.49
N ARG A 180 15.00 17.56 -13.33
CA ARG A 180 14.95 18.46 -12.17
C ARG A 180 16.25 18.49 -11.34
N GLY A 181 17.21 17.62 -11.64
CA GLY A 181 18.47 17.50 -10.88
C GLY A 181 18.53 16.26 -9.99
N GLY A 182 17.72 15.24 -10.26
CA GLY A 182 17.70 13.98 -9.51
C GLY A 182 16.91 14.08 -8.19
N LEU A 183 16.98 13.03 -7.37
CA LEU A 183 16.20 12.95 -6.13
C LEU A 183 16.62 13.98 -5.07
N ASN A 184 17.86 14.48 -5.12
CA ASN A 184 18.34 15.53 -4.23
C ASN A 184 17.55 16.83 -4.38
N ALA A 185 16.97 17.09 -5.54
CA ALA A 185 16.13 18.26 -5.78
C ALA A 185 14.80 18.25 -4.98
N PHE A 186 14.47 17.13 -4.32
CA PHE A 186 13.24 16.95 -3.55
C PHE A 186 13.48 16.80 -2.04
N ILE A 187 14.71 16.96 -1.56
CA ILE A 187 15.02 16.86 -0.11
C ILE A 187 14.22 17.91 0.69
N SER A 188 14.01 19.10 0.12
CA SER A 188 13.17 20.15 0.70
C SER A 188 11.65 19.93 0.51
N SER A 189 11.24 18.94 -0.29
CA SER A 189 9.84 18.58 -0.57
C SER A 189 9.56 17.12 -0.18
N PRO A 190 9.60 16.76 1.12
CA PRO A 190 9.53 15.36 1.58
C PRO A 190 8.24 14.63 1.16
N LEU A 191 7.11 15.34 1.03
CA LEU A 191 5.87 14.74 0.56
C LEU A 191 5.90 14.38 -0.93
N ILE A 192 6.62 15.14 -1.75
CA ILE A 192 6.83 14.81 -3.17
C ILE A 192 7.79 13.64 -3.28
N LEU A 193 8.88 13.65 -2.53
CA LEU A 193 9.83 12.54 -2.47
C LEU A 193 9.12 11.24 -2.06
N ASN A 194 8.29 11.30 -1.02
CA ASN A 194 7.49 10.16 -0.59
C ASN A 194 6.52 9.70 -1.68
N LYS A 195 5.90 10.62 -2.44
CA LYS A 195 5.00 10.27 -3.52
C LYS A 195 5.71 9.56 -4.68
N ILE A 196 6.93 10.00 -5.02
CA ILE A 196 7.80 9.33 -5.99
C ILE A 196 8.11 7.90 -5.53
N GLN A 197 8.53 7.75 -4.27
CA GLN A 197 8.85 6.46 -3.67
C GLN A 197 7.65 5.51 -3.67
N ARG A 198 6.46 6.00 -3.30
CA ARG A 198 5.23 5.18 -3.32
C ARG A 198 4.86 4.71 -4.72
N ALA A 199 4.99 5.58 -5.72
CA ALA A 199 4.74 5.22 -7.11
C ALA A 199 5.72 4.17 -7.65
N ASP A 200 6.98 4.19 -7.19
CA ASP A 200 7.99 3.17 -7.53
C ASP A 200 7.71 1.85 -6.80
N LEU A 201 7.49 1.92 -5.48
CA LEU A 201 7.25 0.76 -4.63
C LEU A 201 6.00 -0.03 -5.02
N CYS A 202 4.90 0.65 -5.35
CA CYS A 202 3.63 -0.02 -5.62
C CYS A 202 3.77 -1.01 -6.77
N GLY A 203 4.34 -0.64 -7.91
CA GLY A 203 4.47 -1.58 -9.01
C GLY A 203 5.68 -2.51 -8.90
N CYS A 204 6.76 -2.13 -8.20
CA CYS A 204 7.90 -3.02 -7.99
C CYS A 204 7.58 -4.23 -7.10
N ILE A 205 6.78 -4.03 -6.05
CA ILE A 205 6.31 -5.12 -5.18
C ILE A 205 5.43 -6.09 -5.98
N GLU A 206 4.56 -5.56 -6.82
CA GLU A 206 3.59 -6.30 -7.61
C GLU A 206 4.19 -7.06 -8.79
N THR A 207 5.01 -6.39 -9.58
CA THR A 207 5.56 -6.92 -10.83
C THR A 207 6.89 -7.66 -10.62
N GLY A 208 7.51 -7.51 -9.44
CA GLY A 208 8.86 -8.01 -9.17
C GLY A 208 9.97 -7.24 -9.91
N GLU A 209 9.66 -6.07 -10.48
CA GLU A 209 10.65 -5.22 -11.14
C GLU A 209 11.66 -4.61 -10.17
N ARG A 210 12.86 -4.33 -10.68
CA ARG A 210 13.86 -3.54 -9.94
C ARG A 210 13.37 -2.10 -9.78
N LEU A 211 13.55 -1.56 -8.58
CA LEU A 211 13.26 -0.18 -8.22
C LEU A 211 13.92 0.81 -9.19
N TYR A 212 13.12 1.72 -9.75
CA TYR A 212 13.56 2.71 -10.75
C TYR A 212 14.53 3.73 -10.15
N PHE A 213 14.52 3.88 -8.82
CA PHE A 213 15.35 4.81 -8.07
C PHE A 213 16.31 4.15 -7.07
N SER A 214 16.56 2.82 -7.20
CA SER A 214 17.41 2.05 -6.26
C SER A 214 18.78 2.69 -5.96
N ASP A 215 19.53 3.06 -7.00
CA ASP A 215 20.91 3.57 -6.86
C ASP A 215 21.00 4.99 -6.27
N ASP A 216 19.88 5.70 -6.25
CA ASP A 216 19.79 7.07 -5.75
C ASP A 216 19.40 7.10 -4.26
N PHE A 217 18.63 6.09 -3.81
CA PHE A 217 18.18 6.00 -2.41
C PHE A 217 19.17 5.31 -1.46
N SER A 218 20.09 4.48 -1.98
CA SER A 218 21.17 3.86 -1.18
C SER A 218 22.17 4.86 -0.59
N LYS A 219 22.12 6.13 -1.03
CA LYS A 219 23.01 7.21 -0.61
C LYS A 219 22.50 7.99 0.61
N PHE A 220 21.27 7.73 1.07
CA PHE A 220 20.75 8.39 2.26
C PHE A 220 21.31 7.73 3.53
N PRO A 221 21.82 8.52 4.50
CA PRO A 221 22.39 7.96 5.72
C PRO A 221 21.34 7.20 6.51
N HIS A 222 21.66 5.96 6.88
CA HIS A 222 20.82 5.14 7.75
C HIS A 222 21.39 5.14 9.16
N PRO A 223 20.60 5.45 10.20
CA PRO A 223 21.07 5.31 11.57
C PRO A 223 21.34 3.83 11.88
N HIS A 224 22.51 3.53 12.42
CA HIS A 224 22.83 2.23 13.00
C HIS A 224 22.12 2.13 14.35
N ILE A 225 21.15 1.23 14.45
CA ILE A 225 20.38 0.99 15.67
C ILE A 225 20.66 -0.45 16.12
N GLY A 226 21.05 -0.62 17.39
CA GLY A 226 21.24 -1.94 17.99
C GLY A 226 19.93 -2.73 18.08
N LEU A 227 20.01 -4.06 18.05
CA LEU A 227 18.84 -4.92 18.14
C LEU A 227 18.40 -5.05 19.60
N ASP A 228 17.27 -4.45 19.97
CA ASP A 228 16.65 -4.60 21.30
C ASP A 228 15.17 -5.00 21.17
N CYS A 229 14.91 -6.08 20.43
CA CYS A 229 13.56 -6.61 20.22
C CYS A 229 13.51 -8.13 20.42
N GLY A 230 12.33 -8.63 20.80
CA GLY A 230 12.06 -10.05 21.12
C GLY A 230 12.35 -11.05 19.99
N LEU A 231 12.64 -10.55 18.77
CA LEU A 231 13.10 -11.35 17.64
C LEU A 231 14.46 -12.04 17.86
N SER A 232 15.23 -11.68 18.89
CA SER A 232 16.56 -12.27 19.14
C SER A 232 16.54 -13.81 19.23
N LYS A 233 15.62 -14.43 19.96
CA LYS A 233 15.70 -15.89 20.20
C LYS A 233 15.19 -16.73 19.03
N ALA A 234 14.08 -16.34 18.38
CA ALA A 234 13.49 -17.09 17.25
C ALA A 234 14.22 -16.85 15.92
N LEU A 235 14.75 -15.64 15.68
CA LEU A 235 15.54 -15.38 14.46
C LEU A 235 16.92 -16.03 14.50
N GLN A 236 17.60 -15.97 15.64
CA GLN A 236 18.98 -16.44 15.75
C GLN A 236 19.08 -17.96 15.74
N THR A 237 18.04 -18.67 16.18
CA THR A 237 18.06 -20.14 16.26
C THR A 237 17.52 -20.82 15.00
N VAL A 238 16.62 -20.18 14.24
CA VAL A 238 15.89 -20.85 13.14
C VAL A 238 16.20 -20.25 11.76
N ILE A 239 16.24 -18.92 11.62
CA ILE A 239 16.33 -18.27 10.30
C ILE A 239 17.79 -17.93 9.94
N CYS A 240 18.64 -17.68 10.93
CA CYS A 240 20.05 -17.30 10.77
C CYS A 240 20.24 -16.14 9.77
N PRO A 241 19.60 -14.98 10.01
CA PRO A 241 19.69 -13.84 9.08
C PRO A 241 21.14 -13.34 8.96
N ASN A 242 21.53 -12.96 7.74
CA ASN A 242 22.82 -12.28 7.52
C ASN A 242 22.85 -10.90 8.20
N ASP A 243 24.03 -10.30 8.30
CA ASP A 243 24.23 -9.01 9.00
C ASP A 243 23.34 -7.89 8.44
N ARG A 244 23.14 -7.87 7.11
CA ARG A 244 22.31 -6.88 6.44
C ARG A 244 20.84 -7.03 6.83
N MET A 245 20.29 -8.25 6.80
CA MET A 245 18.94 -8.55 7.26
C MET A 245 18.77 -8.20 8.74
N THR A 246 19.74 -8.57 9.58
CA THR A 246 19.73 -8.29 11.03
C THR A 246 19.67 -6.78 11.31
N SER A 247 20.47 -5.98 10.61
CA SER A 247 20.45 -4.52 10.70
C SER A 247 19.09 -3.93 10.31
N LEU A 248 18.48 -4.43 9.23
CA LEU A 248 17.17 -3.96 8.79
C LEU A 248 16.05 -4.33 9.76
N ILE A 249 16.14 -5.51 10.38
CA ILE A 249 15.21 -5.95 11.43
C ILE A 249 15.29 -5.03 12.65
N ALA A 250 16.49 -4.64 13.07
CA ALA A 250 16.67 -3.68 14.17
C ALA A 250 16.05 -2.31 13.86
N ARG A 251 16.29 -1.79 12.65
CA ARG A 251 15.67 -0.55 12.18
C ARG A 251 14.14 -0.64 12.12
N LEU A 252 13.60 -1.78 11.69
CA LEU A 252 12.16 -2.02 11.68
C LEU A 252 11.59 -2.06 13.10
N ALA A 253 12.28 -2.68 14.06
CA ALA A 253 11.85 -2.71 15.46
C ALA A 253 11.72 -1.31 16.05
N HIS A 254 12.74 -0.46 15.87
CA HIS A 254 12.68 0.92 16.28
C HIS A 254 11.53 1.68 15.60
N THR A 255 11.32 1.45 14.30
CA THR A 255 10.25 2.10 13.54
C THR A 255 8.85 1.68 14.03
N VAL A 256 8.67 0.40 14.34
CA VAL A 256 7.43 -0.14 14.92
C VAL A 256 7.20 0.42 16.33
N GLN A 257 8.25 0.57 17.14
CA GLN A 257 8.16 1.21 18.45
C GLN A 257 7.71 2.67 18.34
N SER A 258 8.33 3.47 17.46
CA SER A 258 7.91 4.84 17.21
C SER A 258 6.47 4.93 16.71
N LEU A 259 6.03 3.98 15.86
CA LEU A 259 4.64 3.91 15.42
C LEU A 259 3.68 3.60 16.58
N ASN A 260 4.04 2.71 17.49
CA ASN A 260 3.22 2.39 18.66
C ASN A 260 3.09 3.60 19.60
N GLN A 261 4.19 4.29 19.89
CA GLN A 261 4.19 5.54 20.67
C GLN A 261 3.28 6.59 20.02
N LEU A 262 3.38 6.77 18.70
CA LEU A 262 2.51 7.65 17.93
C LEU A 262 1.04 7.25 18.08
N CYS A 263 0.73 5.94 18.01
CA CYS A 263 -0.63 5.42 18.17
C CYS A 263 -1.19 5.61 19.58
N GLU A 264 -0.33 5.69 20.59
CA GLU A 264 -0.66 5.97 21.99
C GLU A 264 -0.82 7.47 22.28
N GLY A 265 -0.52 8.33 21.29
CA GLY A 265 -0.72 9.78 21.38
C GLY A 265 0.54 10.58 21.74
N ASP A 266 1.73 9.98 21.62
CA ASP A 266 3.00 10.69 21.78
C ASP A 266 3.20 11.69 20.63
N ASP A 267 3.11 12.98 20.94
CA ASP A 267 3.24 14.09 20.00
C ASP A 267 4.70 14.48 19.71
N THR A 268 5.67 13.89 20.43
CA THR A 268 7.10 14.10 20.18
C THR A 268 7.59 13.32 18.96
N ILE A 269 6.88 12.25 18.59
CA ILE A 269 7.20 11.43 17.41
C ILE A 269 6.69 12.11 16.14
N ASN A 270 7.60 12.42 15.23
CA ASN A 270 7.23 12.97 13.93
C ASN A 270 6.67 11.87 13.00
N PRO A 271 5.39 11.92 12.60
CA PRO A 271 4.78 10.89 11.74
C PRO A 271 5.41 10.80 10.35
N THR A 272 5.89 11.93 9.82
CA THR A 272 6.59 11.97 8.52
C THR A 272 7.94 11.26 8.59
N ALA A 273 8.63 11.33 9.73
CA ALA A 273 9.87 10.59 9.95
C ALA A 273 9.62 9.08 10.02
N VAL A 274 8.56 8.65 10.72
CA VAL A 274 8.14 7.23 10.76
C VAL A 274 7.83 6.71 9.37
N ARG A 275 7.04 7.45 8.55
CA ARG A 275 6.82 7.05 7.15
C ARG A 275 8.12 6.94 6.38
N THR A 276 8.98 7.94 6.49
CA THR A 276 10.24 7.98 5.77
C THR A 276 11.09 6.74 6.10
N ALA A 277 11.19 6.38 7.37
CA ALA A 277 11.88 5.16 7.82
C ALA A 277 11.24 3.89 7.23
N LEU A 278 9.92 3.76 7.26
CA LEU A 278 9.20 2.62 6.65
C LEU A 278 9.47 2.51 5.14
N THR A 279 9.41 3.63 4.42
CA THR A 279 9.66 3.66 2.98
C THR A 279 11.09 3.24 2.65
N PHE A 280 12.10 3.71 3.40
CA PHE A 280 13.47 3.23 3.22
C PHE A 280 13.63 1.75 3.53
N LEU A 281 12.99 1.24 4.58
CA LEU A 281 12.97 -0.18 4.90
C LEU A 281 12.38 -1.02 3.75
N GLN A 282 11.33 -0.53 3.07
CA GLN A 282 10.77 -1.22 1.90
C GLN A 282 11.77 -1.30 0.74
N TYR A 283 12.49 -0.21 0.44
CA TYR A 283 13.55 -0.19 -0.58
C TYR A 283 14.68 -1.16 -0.24
N ASP A 284 15.17 -1.11 0.99
CA ASP A 284 16.27 -1.94 1.46
C ASP A 284 15.88 -3.44 1.45
N MET A 285 14.66 -3.77 1.88
CA MET A 285 14.12 -5.13 1.88
C MET A 285 13.88 -5.68 0.46
N LEU A 286 13.50 -4.83 -0.50
CA LEU A 286 13.35 -5.26 -1.89
C LEU A 286 14.70 -5.54 -2.57
N SER A 287 15.75 -4.80 -2.19
CA SER A 287 17.12 -5.00 -2.70
C SER A 287 17.93 -6.03 -1.90
N LEU A 288 17.32 -6.69 -0.92
CA LEU A 288 17.98 -7.69 -0.10
C LEU A 288 17.98 -9.05 -0.80
N GLU A 289 19.19 -9.56 -1.07
CA GLU A 289 19.39 -10.92 -1.56
C GLU A 289 19.21 -11.92 -0.41
N CYS A 290 18.61 -13.07 -0.70
CA CYS A 290 18.31 -14.11 0.29
C CYS A 290 18.66 -15.48 -0.28
N ASP A 291 19.50 -16.22 0.44
CA ASP A 291 20.03 -17.50 -0.03
C ASP A 291 19.14 -18.68 0.35
N SER A 292 18.49 -18.63 1.52
CA SER A 292 17.62 -19.69 2.02
C SER A 292 16.13 -19.40 1.82
N ILE A 293 15.31 -20.46 1.79
CA ILE A 293 13.83 -20.35 1.75
C ILE A 293 13.30 -19.60 2.97
N LEU A 294 13.88 -19.84 4.15
CA LEU A 294 13.50 -19.16 5.39
C LEU A 294 13.80 -17.66 5.35
N SER A 295 14.96 -17.26 4.84
CA SER A 295 15.30 -15.84 4.65
C SER A 295 14.38 -15.17 3.63
N LYS A 296 14.02 -15.87 2.54
CA LYS A 296 13.03 -15.39 1.56
C LYS A 296 11.64 -15.24 2.18
N MET A 297 11.23 -16.17 3.03
CA MET A 297 9.94 -16.14 3.74
C MET A 297 9.89 -14.98 4.72
N LEU A 298 10.93 -14.80 5.54
CA LEU A 298 11.06 -13.67 6.45
C LEU A 298 11.02 -12.34 5.69
N ARG A 299 11.86 -12.16 4.66
CA ARG A 299 11.87 -10.93 3.85
C ARG A 299 10.49 -10.60 3.27
N THR A 300 9.78 -11.62 2.77
CA THR A 300 8.43 -11.44 2.19
C THR A 300 7.40 -11.07 3.27
N ALA A 301 7.47 -11.69 4.45
CA ALA A 301 6.61 -11.34 5.58
C ALA A 301 6.88 -9.93 6.11
N LEU A 302 8.14 -9.50 6.18
CA LEU A 302 8.50 -8.13 6.57
C LEU A 302 8.02 -7.10 5.52
N LEU A 303 8.11 -7.43 4.23
CA LEU A 303 7.51 -6.59 3.17
C LEU A 303 5.99 -6.50 3.30
N GLN A 304 5.30 -7.60 3.62
CA GLN A 304 3.85 -7.60 3.89
C GLN A 304 3.50 -6.70 5.09
N LEU A 305 4.27 -6.80 6.18
CA LEU A 305 4.11 -5.95 7.37
C LEU A 305 4.28 -4.47 7.00
N LEU A 306 5.38 -4.12 6.35
CA LEU A 306 5.67 -2.75 5.92
C LEU A 306 4.58 -2.21 4.99
N TRP A 307 4.13 -3.02 4.04
CA TRP A 307 3.07 -2.66 3.10
C TRP A 307 1.74 -2.36 3.82
N THR A 308 1.32 -3.24 4.73
CA THR A 308 0.06 -3.07 5.47
C THR A 308 0.09 -1.88 6.45
N ILE A 309 1.25 -1.55 7.00
CA ILE A 309 1.44 -0.31 7.79
C ILE A 309 1.39 0.94 6.89
N ALA A 310 1.96 0.88 5.69
CA ALA A 310 2.03 2.02 4.77
C ALA A 310 0.69 2.32 4.08
N GLU A 311 -0.03 1.29 3.61
CA GLU A 311 -1.15 1.42 2.66
C GLU A 311 -2.51 0.95 3.22
N LYS A 312 -2.58 0.61 4.52
CA LYS A 312 -3.76 0.10 5.24
C LYS A 312 -4.20 -1.30 4.76
N LEU A 313 -4.80 -2.08 5.67
CA LEU A 313 -5.24 -3.44 5.38
C LEU A 313 -6.29 -3.46 4.23
N PRO A 314 -6.31 -4.49 3.36
CA PRO A 314 -7.19 -4.56 2.19
C PRO A 314 -8.68 -4.38 2.47
N HIS A 315 -9.20 -4.90 3.59
CA HIS A 315 -10.60 -4.70 4.02
C HIS A 315 -10.95 -3.23 4.35
N LYS A 316 -9.94 -2.36 4.48
CA LYS A 316 -10.05 -0.94 4.78
C LYS A 316 -9.38 -0.06 3.72
N SER A 317 -8.86 -0.66 2.65
CA SER A 317 -8.26 0.06 1.52
C SER A 317 -9.39 0.68 0.70
N ALA A 318 -9.26 1.97 0.40
CA ALA A 318 -10.25 2.71 -0.39
C ALA A 318 -10.37 2.21 -1.84
N PHE A 319 -9.46 1.36 -2.32
CA PHE A 319 -9.33 1.06 -3.74
C PHE A 319 -9.60 -0.39 -4.12
N GLY A 320 -9.96 -1.27 -3.18
CA GLY A 320 -10.59 -2.56 -3.46
C GLY A 320 -9.77 -3.58 -4.27
N THR A 321 -8.59 -3.23 -4.76
CA THR A 321 -7.68 -4.11 -5.49
C THR A 321 -6.53 -4.51 -4.58
N GLY A 322 -6.87 -5.21 -3.49
CA GLY A 322 -5.88 -5.82 -2.63
C GLY A 322 -5.09 -6.84 -3.45
N SER A 323 -3.91 -6.46 -3.91
CA SER A 323 -3.02 -7.42 -4.50
C SER A 323 -2.75 -8.55 -3.52
N ASN A 324 -2.63 -9.74 -4.10
CA ASN A 324 -2.29 -10.95 -3.39
C ASN A 324 -0.86 -11.41 -3.70
N VAL A 325 -0.02 -10.60 -4.36
CA VAL A 325 1.32 -11.05 -4.82
C VAL A 325 2.20 -11.50 -3.66
N LEU A 326 2.30 -10.70 -2.59
CA LEU A 326 3.08 -11.05 -1.41
C LEU A 326 2.50 -12.27 -0.68
N GLN A 327 1.18 -12.37 -0.60
CA GLN A 327 0.45 -13.48 -0.01
C GLN A 327 0.68 -14.78 -0.81
N LEU A 328 0.51 -14.75 -2.13
CA LEU A 328 0.81 -15.87 -3.03
C LEU A 328 2.28 -16.30 -2.91
N ARG A 329 3.20 -15.35 -2.75
CA ARG A 329 4.62 -15.64 -2.52
C ARG A 329 4.86 -16.30 -1.17
N ILE A 330 4.22 -15.83 -0.10
CA ILE A 330 4.26 -16.45 1.22
C ILE A 330 3.72 -17.88 1.15
N LYS A 331 2.54 -18.08 0.52
CA LYS A 331 1.94 -19.40 0.30
C LYS A 331 2.93 -20.34 -0.39
N SER A 332 3.52 -19.91 -1.51
CA SER A 332 4.47 -20.73 -2.27
C SER A 332 5.71 -21.10 -1.45
N LEU A 333 6.23 -20.17 -0.64
CA LEU A 333 7.40 -20.43 0.23
C LEU A 333 7.06 -21.42 1.35
N ILE A 334 5.87 -21.32 1.95
CA ILE A 334 5.41 -22.29 2.96
C ILE A 334 5.27 -23.69 2.34
N GLU A 335 4.66 -23.81 1.16
CA GLU A 335 4.54 -25.10 0.46
C GLU A 335 5.92 -25.69 0.11
N GLN A 336 6.89 -24.85 -0.28
CA GLN A 336 8.27 -25.29 -0.51
C GLN A 336 8.92 -25.83 0.78
N THR A 337 8.75 -25.15 1.93
CA THR A 337 9.30 -25.65 3.21
C THR A 337 8.75 -27.02 3.60
N GLN A 338 7.47 -27.28 3.31
CA GLN A 338 6.81 -28.56 3.57
C GLN A 338 7.35 -29.66 2.63
N ASN A 339 7.50 -29.36 1.34
CA ASN A 339 7.99 -30.30 0.33
C ASN A 339 9.47 -30.67 0.53
N GLU A 340 10.31 -29.73 0.95
CA GLU A 340 11.73 -29.97 1.22
C GLU A 340 11.97 -30.61 2.60
N HIS A 341 10.90 -30.98 3.32
CA HIS A 341 10.97 -31.55 4.67
C HIS A 341 11.83 -30.70 5.63
N ILE A 342 11.77 -29.37 5.48
CA ILE A 342 12.40 -28.43 6.42
C ILE A 342 11.53 -28.40 7.68
N TYR A 343 11.62 -29.47 8.48
CA TYR A 343 10.94 -29.57 9.77
C TYR A 343 11.88 -29.11 10.86
N CYS A 344 11.62 -27.91 11.37
CA CYS A 344 12.08 -27.53 12.69
C CYS A 344 10.90 -27.77 13.63
N ASN A 345 10.90 -28.89 14.36
CA ASN A 345 9.93 -29.11 15.45
C ASN A 345 10.30 -28.27 16.69
N ASP A 346 10.72 -27.04 16.41
CA ASP A 346 11.12 -26.01 17.36
C ASP A 346 9.93 -25.07 17.56
N ASP A 347 9.59 -24.80 18.82
CA ASP A 347 8.47 -23.92 19.17
C ASP A 347 8.62 -22.52 18.54
N GLY A 348 9.86 -22.04 18.40
CA GLY A 348 10.18 -20.77 17.74
C GLY A 348 9.84 -20.76 16.25
N PHE A 349 10.10 -21.85 15.53
CA PHE A 349 9.72 -21.97 14.12
C PHE A 349 8.21 -21.98 13.92
N ASN A 350 7.50 -22.75 14.75
CA ASN A 350 6.04 -22.83 14.68
C ASN A 350 5.39 -21.47 15.02
N ASN A 351 5.89 -20.76 16.04
CA ASN A 351 5.45 -19.41 16.36
C ASN A 351 5.70 -18.43 15.19
N PHE A 352 6.84 -18.55 14.49
CA PHE A 352 7.14 -17.74 13.31
C PHE A 352 6.20 -18.04 12.15
N GLN A 353 5.98 -19.31 11.82
CA GLN A 353 5.04 -19.70 10.77
C GLN A 353 3.62 -19.21 11.07
N LEU A 354 3.18 -19.31 12.33
CA LEU A 354 1.87 -18.82 12.75
C LEU A 354 1.75 -17.29 12.58
N TRP A 355 2.77 -16.53 12.97
CA TRP A 355 2.81 -15.09 12.75
C TRP A 355 2.73 -14.73 11.25
N VAL A 356 3.49 -15.42 10.40
CA VAL A 356 3.46 -15.21 8.93
C VAL A 356 2.07 -15.51 8.36
N LEU A 357 1.46 -16.63 8.77
CA LEU A 357 0.13 -17.04 8.31
C LEU A 357 -0.96 -16.06 8.73
N LEU A 358 -0.95 -15.58 9.98
CA LEU A 358 -1.92 -14.59 10.46
C LEU A 358 -1.74 -13.25 9.74
N LEU A 359 -0.50 -12.79 9.57
CA LEU A 359 -0.20 -11.54 8.87
C LEU A 359 -0.69 -11.53 7.42
N ALA A 360 -0.42 -12.61 6.68
CA ALA A 360 -0.87 -12.72 5.30
C ALA A 360 -2.37 -13.04 5.21
N GLY A 361 -2.90 -13.87 6.11
CA GLY A 361 -4.31 -14.23 6.18
C GLY A 361 -5.22 -13.03 6.44
N CYS A 362 -4.87 -12.16 7.39
CA CYS A 362 -5.63 -10.93 7.67
C CYS A 362 -5.55 -9.88 6.57
N SER A 363 -4.62 -10.08 5.64
CA SER A 363 -4.43 -9.27 4.45
C SER A 363 -5.01 -9.94 3.20
N THR A 364 -5.79 -11.02 3.31
CA THR A 364 -6.37 -11.75 2.17
C THR A 364 -7.89 -11.65 2.20
N SER A 365 -8.43 -10.61 1.57
CA SER A 365 -9.87 -10.33 1.58
C SER A 365 -10.58 -10.67 0.27
N ASN A 366 -9.92 -10.41 -0.86
CA ASN A 366 -10.55 -10.35 -2.17
C ASN A 366 -10.22 -11.57 -3.04
N ASN A 367 -9.79 -12.68 -2.42
CA ASN A 367 -9.46 -13.93 -3.09
C ASN A 367 -9.88 -15.12 -2.20
N PRO A 368 -11.14 -15.59 -2.32
CA PRO A 368 -11.66 -16.64 -1.45
C PRO A 368 -10.83 -17.95 -1.48
N PRO A 369 -10.36 -18.45 -2.65
CA PRO A 369 -9.48 -19.63 -2.67
C PRO A 369 -8.20 -19.44 -1.86
N LEU A 370 -7.54 -18.28 -1.99
CA LEU A 370 -6.33 -17.99 -1.23
C LEU A 370 -6.63 -17.82 0.27
N LYS A 371 -7.72 -17.15 0.61
CA LYS A 371 -8.17 -16.99 1.99
C LYS A 371 -8.42 -18.34 2.65
N ASN A 372 -9.14 -19.23 1.97
CA ASN A 372 -9.42 -20.59 2.45
C ASN A 372 -8.13 -21.40 2.67
N TRP A 373 -7.13 -21.23 1.81
CA TRP A 373 -5.83 -21.86 2.01
C TRP A 373 -5.16 -21.37 3.30
N TYR A 374 -5.18 -20.06 3.57
CA TYR A 374 -4.66 -19.50 4.82
C TYR A 374 -5.41 -20.00 6.04
N LEU A 375 -6.75 -19.97 6.03
CA LEU A 375 -7.58 -20.44 7.14
C LEU A 375 -7.30 -21.92 7.46
N SER A 376 -7.26 -22.77 6.42
CA SER A 376 -6.90 -24.18 6.58
C SER A 376 -5.48 -24.38 7.11
N SER A 377 -4.53 -23.53 6.72
CA SER A 377 -3.13 -23.64 7.14
C SER A 377 -2.95 -23.19 8.60
N ILE A 378 -3.63 -22.12 9.00
CA ILE A 378 -3.69 -21.64 10.39
C ILE A 378 -4.31 -22.70 11.29
N GLN A 379 -5.44 -23.28 10.88
CA GLN A 379 -6.10 -24.35 11.64
C GLN A 379 -5.19 -25.58 11.78
N SER A 380 -4.55 -26.02 10.69
CA SER A 380 -3.65 -27.18 10.72
C SER A 380 -2.44 -26.97 11.63
N LEU A 381 -1.81 -25.79 11.56
CA LEU A 381 -0.67 -25.45 12.41
C LEU A 381 -1.10 -25.30 13.88
N GLY A 382 -2.26 -24.67 14.11
CA GLY A 382 -2.86 -24.55 15.43
C GLY A 382 -3.13 -25.91 16.09
N LEU A 383 -3.62 -26.90 15.33
CA LEU A 383 -3.78 -28.27 15.81
C LEU A 383 -2.43 -28.92 16.18
N SER A 384 -1.39 -28.77 15.37
CA SER A 384 -0.06 -29.34 15.67
C SER A 384 0.62 -28.69 16.89
N MET A 385 0.24 -27.45 17.22
CA MET A 385 0.77 -26.71 18.37
C MET A 385 -0.08 -26.87 19.64
N ASP A 386 -1.15 -27.69 19.62
CA ASP A 386 -2.14 -27.78 20.70
C ASP A 386 -2.75 -26.40 21.07
N LEU A 387 -3.09 -25.61 20.04
CA LEU A 387 -3.70 -24.29 20.16
C LEU A 387 -5.16 -24.24 19.70
N CYS A 388 -5.63 -25.22 18.93
CA CYS A 388 -7.01 -25.21 18.41
C CYS A 388 -8.04 -25.21 19.56
N GLY A 389 -8.95 -24.24 19.55
CA GLY A 389 -9.94 -24.06 20.62
C GLY A 389 -9.44 -23.37 21.90
N ARG A 390 -8.16 -22.95 21.95
CA ARG A 390 -7.63 -22.05 23.00
C ARG A 390 -8.16 -20.63 22.81
N ASP A 391 -8.11 -19.87 23.91
CA ASP A 391 -8.41 -18.45 23.90
C ASP A 391 -7.38 -17.67 23.06
N TRP A 392 -7.81 -16.57 22.45
CA TRP A 392 -6.97 -15.67 21.67
C TRP A 392 -5.77 -15.16 22.48
N ALA A 393 -5.91 -15.02 23.81
CA ALA A 393 -4.83 -14.62 24.71
C ALA A 393 -3.57 -15.51 24.57
N ASP A 394 -3.74 -16.82 24.43
CA ASP A 394 -2.63 -17.77 24.29
C ASP A 394 -1.89 -17.59 22.96
N VAL A 395 -2.65 -17.40 21.89
CA VAL A 395 -2.12 -17.18 20.53
C VAL A 395 -1.42 -15.83 20.45
N LYS A 396 -2.05 -14.78 20.99
CA LYS A 396 -1.48 -13.44 21.09
C LYS A 396 -0.14 -13.47 21.81
N GLY A 397 -0.03 -14.21 22.92
CA GLY A 397 1.20 -14.40 23.68
C GLY A 397 2.39 -14.87 22.83
N ARG A 398 2.13 -15.72 21.83
CA ARG A 398 3.13 -16.29 20.93
C ARG A 398 3.50 -15.39 19.77
N VAL A 399 2.53 -14.66 19.20
CA VAL A 399 2.77 -13.85 17.99
C VAL A 399 3.21 -12.42 18.29
N GLN A 400 2.92 -11.91 19.49
CA GLN A 400 3.33 -10.56 19.90
C GLN A 400 4.84 -10.42 20.15
N SER A 401 5.58 -11.53 20.27
CA SER A 401 7.05 -11.53 20.41
C SER A 401 7.79 -11.18 19.11
N PHE A 402 7.10 -11.18 17.96
CA PHE A 402 7.62 -10.72 16.69
C PHE A 402 7.38 -9.20 16.54
N PHE A 403 6.90 -8.74 15.39
CA PHE A 403 6.43 -7.37 15.23
C PHE A 403 4.95 -7.27 15.58
N TRP A 404 4.64 -6.39 16.52
CA TRP A 404 3.29 -6.18 17.02
C TRP A 404 2.91 -4.70 17.01
N VAL A 405 1.85 -4.40 16.25
CA VAL A 405 1.19 -3.08 16.25
C VAL A 405 -0.25 -3.31 16.71
N PRO A 406 -0.54 -3.18 18.02
CA PRO A 406 -1.84 -3.56 18.59
C PRO A 406 -3.02 -2.92 17.86
N ARG A 407 -2.90 -1.63 17.51
CA ARG A 407 -3.94 -0.84 16.84
C ARG A 407 -4.29 -1.33 15.44
N LEU A 408 -3.35 -1.99 14.76
CA LEU A 408 -3.54 -2.51 13.40
C LEU A 408 -3.88 -4.00 13.39
N TYR A 409 -3.14 -4.80 14.15
CA TYR A 409 -3.21 -6.26 14.07
C TYR A 409 -3.98 -6.92 15.21
N GLY A 410 -4.25 -6.23 16.32
CA GLY A 410 -4.98 -6.75 17.48
C GLY A 410 -6.25 -7.49 17.09
N ASN A 411 -7.22 -6.74 16.58
CA ASN A 411 -8.50 -7.31 16.15
C ASN A 411 -8.36 -8.10 14.85
N ALA A 412 -7.44 -7.72 13.95
CA ALA A 412 -7.34 -8.34 12.64
C ALA A 412 -6.84 -9.79 12.73
N PHE A 413 -5.84 -10.07 13.57
CA PHE A 413 -5.34 -11.42 13.78
C PHE A 413 -6.36 -12.26 14.56
N GLU A 414 -7.01 -11.68 15.57
CA GLU A 414 -8.07 -12.36 16.32
C GLU A 414 -9.22 -12.80 15.42
N MET A 415 -9.69 -11.91 14.53
CA MET A 415 -10.74 -12.22 13.57
C MET A 415 -10.36 -13.41 12.67
N VAL A 416 -9.14 -13.41 12.12
CA VAL A 416 -8.67 -14.49 11.24
C VAL A 416 -8.45 -15.80 12.01
N TRP A 417 -7.94 -15.72 13.24
CA TRP A 417 -7.80 -16.88 14.11
C TRP A 417 -9.16 -17.52 14.41
N ASN A 418 -10.15 -16.71 14.79
CA ASN A 418 -11.50 -17.18 15.05
C ASN A 418 -12.17 -17.77 13.80
N GLU A 419 -11.97 -17.13 12.64
CA GLU A 419 -12.45 -17.66 11.35
C GLU A 419 -11.79 -19.00 11.00
N ALA A 420 -10.50 -19.18 11.28
CA ALA A 420 -9.77 -20.42 11.03
C ALA A 420 -10.24 -21.56 11.96
N ASN A 421 -10.54 -21.27 13.23
CA ASN A 421 -11.07 -22.26 14.17
C ASN A 421 -12.44 -22.80 13.74
N CYS A 422 -13.27 -21.95 13.12
CA CYS A 422 -14.58 -22.32 12.61
C CYS A 422 -14.55 -22.85 11.16
N PHE A 423 -13.37 -22.92 10.53
CA PHE A 423 -13.27 -23.28 9.12
C PHE A 423 -13.48 -24.78 8.92
N GLU A 424 -14.63 -25.15 8.34
CA GLU A 424 -14.87 -26.50 7.86
C GLU A 424 -14.24 -26.66 6.47
N LYS A 425 -13.27 -27.58 6.35
CA LYS A 425 -12.79 -27.98 5.02
C LYS A 425 -13.99 -28.53 4.25
N HIS A 426 -14.50 -27.80 3.26
CA HIS A 426 -15.41 -28.41 2.29
C HIS A 426 -14.69 -29.59 1.67
N ALA A 427 -15.12 -30.79 2.07
CA ALA A 427 -14.62 -32.03 1.53
C ALA A 427 -14.85 -32.00 0.02
N THR A 428 -13.77 -31.91 -0.75
CA THR A 428 -13.78 -32.33 -2.14
C THR A 428 -14.14 -33.81 -2.11
N VAL A 429 -15.41 -34.11 -2.38
CA VAL A 429 -15.94 -35.47 -2.51
C VAL A 429 -15.18 -36.14 -3.66
N LEU A 430 -14.19 -36.97 -3.31
CA LEU A 430 -13.72 -38.04 -4.19
C LEU A 430 -14.73 -39.18 -4.10
N PRO A 431 -15.30 -39.67 -5.23
CA PRO A 431 -16.25 -40.76 -5.19
C PRO A 431 -15.54 -42.02 -4.71
N LEU A 432 -16.10 -42.63 -3.67
CA LEU A 432 -15.78 -43.99 -3.24
C LEU A 432 -15.93 -44.92 -4.44
N LEU A 433 -14.83 -45.51 -4.90
CA LEU A 433 -14.90 -46.66 -5.80
C LEU A 433 -15.37 -47.87 -4.97
N PRO A 434 -16.35 -48.66 -5.46
CA PRO A 434 -16.85 -49.82 -4.72
C PRO A 434 -15.89 -51.01 -4.84
N LYS A 435 -15.77 -51.68 -3.69
CA LYS A 435 -15.12 -52.96 -3.31
C LYS A 435 -14.41 -53.79 -4.37
#